data_AF-A0A8H6XQ73-F1
#
_entry.id   AF-A0A8H6XQ73-F1
#
_cell.length_a   1.000
_cell.length_b   1.000
_cell.length_c   1.000
_cell.angle_alpha   90.00
_cell.angle_beta   90.00
_cell.angle_gamma   90.00
#
_symmetry.space_group_name_H-M   'P 1'
#
loop_
_entity.id
_entity.type
_entity.pdbx_description
1 polymer ?
#
loop_
_entity_poly.entity_id
_entity_poly.type
_entity_poly.pdbx_seq_one_letter_code
_entity_poly.pdbx_strand_id
1 'polypeptide(L)'
;MSNYPGNCHCGAYKFTVKLPDLNHVSSCNCSLCYRNAYLWAKPASKSDFVGVQDGPLKEYRHGENIHKFCATCGTSIVSCNASDGEIISVNVRALADIDPDSLSTKLESCGVPDAPSNSVKTSSQDSLHANCHCGAISYTLHSTPESTKSCNCSICARDGVLWTYPPITDVTVHSQESLVEYMFGNKLIVHGFCGVCSVHVWEKFLKPEKAHTMGLNVRAINGFNFAELPTKVHNGKARMPQYQS
;
A
#
# COMPACT_ATOMS: atom_id res chain seq x y z
N MET A 1 -14.68 -8.20 21.42
CA MET A 1 -13.77 -7.03 21.31
C MET A 1 -12.43 -7.44 21.87
N SER A 2 -11.38 -7.25 21.09
CA SER A 2 -10.01 -7.66 21.43
C SER A 2 -9.06 -6.46 21.28
N ASN A 3 -8.00 -6.43 22.07
CA ASN A 3 -6.92 -5.45 21.89
C ASN A 3 -5.94 -5.97 20.84
N TYR A 4 -5.63 -5.14 19.85
CA TYR A 4 -4.67 -5.44 18.80
C TYR A 4 -3.50 -4.45 18.88
N PRO A 5 -2.26 -4.91 19.11
CA PRO A 5 -1.09 -4.07 18.93
C PRO A 5 -0.85 -3.81 17.43
N GLY A 6 -0.30 -2.65 17.11
CA GLY A 6 0.05 -2.30 15.74
C GLY A 6 1.24 -1.35 15.68
N ASN A 7 1.87 -1.30 14.51
CA ASN A 7 3.03 -0.45 14.27
C ASN A 7 3.22 -0.18 12.77
N CYS A 8 3.90 0.90 12.43
CA CYS A 8 4.44 1.05 11.07
C CYS A 8 5.57 0.03 10.82
N HIS A 9 5.92 -0.22 9.56
CA HIS A 9 6.95 -1.23 9.24
C HIS A 9 8.28 -1.01 9.95
N CYS A 10 8.77 0.23 10.00
CA CYS A 10 10.03 0.55 10.68
C CYS A 10 9.93 0.59 12.22
N GLY A 11 8.72 0.44 12.78
CA GLY A 11 8.46 0.45 14.22
C GLY A 11 8.59 1.81 14.92
N ALA A 12 8.83 2.89 14.17
CA ALA A 12 8.92 4.24 14.73
C ALA A 12 7.60 4.73 15.32
N TYR A 13 6.46 4.30 14.77
CA TYR A 13 5.12 4.54 15.32
C TYR A 13 4.53 3.23 15.82
N LYS A 14 4.07 3.21 17.07
CA LYS A 14 3.44 2.04 17.72
C LYS A 14 2.11 2.47 18.33
N PHE A 15 1.09 1.61 18.26
CA PHE A 15 -0.24 1.87 18.78
C PHE A 15 -0.89 0.59 19.30
N THR A 16 -1.99 0.72 20.03
CA THR A 16 -2.92 -0.35 20.35
C THR A 16 -4.32 0.10 19.98
N VAL A 17 -5.14 -0.83 19.49
CA VAL A 17 -6.53 -0.54 19.13
C VAL A 17 -7.47 -1.64 19.61
N LYS A 18 -8.61 -1.28 20.22
CA LYS A 18 -9.70 -2.23 20.48
C LYS A 18 -10.61 -2.31 19.26
N LEU A 19 -10.78 -3.52 18.74
CA LEU A 19 -11.66 -3.78 17.61
C LEU A 19 -12.65 -4.91 17.94
N PRO A 20 -13.82 -4.95 17.27
CA PRO A 20 -14.62 -6.17 17.21
C PRO A 20 -13.82 -7.31 16.55
N ASP A 21 -14.41 -8.50 16.51
CA ASP A 21 -13.78 -9.65 15.87
C ASP A 21 -13.59 -9.36 14.36
N LEU A 22 -12.37 -9.55 13.87
CA LEU A 22 -11.95 -9.18 12.51
C LEU A 22 -12.40 -10.20 11.46
N ASN A 23 -13.66 -10.62 11.51
CA ASN A 23 -14.19 -11.58 10.53
C ASN A 23 -14.44 -10.91 9.17
N HIS A 24 -14.70 -9.59 9.16
CA HIS A 24 -14.89 -8.77 7.96
C HIS A 24 -14.19 -7.43 8.13
N VAL A 25 -13.53 -6.97 7.07
CA VAL A 25 -12.91 -5.63 6.98
C VAL A 25 -13.39 -4.89 5.74
N SER A 26 -13.39 -3.57 5.79
CA SER A 26 -13.84 -2.74 4.68
C SER A 26 -12.69 -2.45 3.71
N SER A 27 -12.89 -2.68 2.42
CA SER A 27 -12.04 -2.16 1.35
C SER A 27 -12.74 -1.01 0.64
N CYS A 28 -11.99 -0.15 -0.06
CA CYS A 28 -12.56 0.97 -0.79
C CYS A 28 -11.97 1.10 -2.20
N ASN A 29 -12.80 1.49 -3.16
CA ASN A 29 -12.43 1.62 -4.57
C ASN A 29 -11.90 3.00 -4.99
N CYS A 30 -11.86 4.00 -4.11
CA CYS A 30 -11.23 5.28 -4.48
C CYS A 30 -9.76 5.06 -4.82
N SER A 31 -9.22 5.90 -5.71
CA SER A 31 -7.84 5.75 -6.22
C SER A 31 -6.78 5.66 -5.12
N LEU A 32 -6.95 6.35 -3.97
CA LEU A 32 -6.00 6.26 -2.86
C LEU A 32 -6.04 4.88 -2.18
N CYS A 33 -7.24 4.41 -1.81
CA CYS A 33 -7.43 3.14 -1.12
C CYS A 33 -7.08 1.96 -2.02
N TYR A 34 -7.45 2.04 -3.30
CA TYR A 34 -7.16 1.02 -4.28
C TYR A 34 -5.65 0.85 -4.51
N ARG A 35 -4.92 1.96 -4.68
CA ARG A 35 -3.46 1.96 -4.92
C ARG A 35 -2.66 1.45 -3.74
N ASN A 36 -3.09 1.78 -2.52
CA ASN A 36 -2.46 1.34 -1.27
C ASN A 36 -3.05 0.05 -0.68
N ALA A 37 -4.04 -0.55 -1.35
CA ALA A 37 -4.72 -1.77 -0.88
C ALA A 37 -5.20 -1.72 0.59
N TYR A 38 -5.73 -0.58 1.03
CA TYR A 38 -6.17 -0.39 2.41
C TYR A 38 -7.26 -1.39 2.80
N LEU A 39 -7.16 -1.89 4.03
CA LEU A 39 -8.17 -2.73 4.68
C LEU A 39 -8.54 -2.09 6.02
N TRP A 40 -9.74 -1.57 6.11
CA TRP A 40 -10.18 -0.74 7.23
C TRP A 40 -10.99 -1.55 8.24
N ALA A 41 -10.65 -1.38 9.51
CA ALA A 41 -11.50 -1.76 10.64
C ALA A 41 -11.84 -0.52 11.46
N LYS A 42 -13.09 -0.44 11.93
CA LYS A 42 -13.59 0.70 12.69
C LYS A 42 -13.58 0.38 14.19
N PRO A 43 -12.87 1.14 15.04
CA PRO A 43 -13.04 1.05 16.49
C PRO A 43 -14.45 1.52 16.91
N ALA A 44 -14.94 1.02 18.05
CA ALA A 44 -16.27 1.39 18.56
C ALA A 44 -16.30 2.82 19.12
N SER A 45 -15.17 3.27 19.66
CA SER A 45 -14.96 4.63 20.18
C SER A 45 -13.58 5.15 19.79
N LYS A 46 -13.42 6.47 19.66
CA LYS A 46 -12.09 7.09 19.50
C LYS A 46 -11.10 6.74 20.61
N SER A 47 -11.58 6.51 21.83
CA SER A 47 -10.75 6.10 22.98
C SER A 47 -10.21 4.68 22.85
N ASP A 48 -10.71 3.90 21.88
CA ASP A 48 -10.23 2.54 21.63
C ASP A 48 -8.91 2.51 20.88
N PHE A 49 -8.50 3.61 20.25
CA PHE A 49 -7.18 3.75 19.65
C PHE A 49 -6.26 4.55 20.56
N VAL A 50 -5.10 3.98 20.88
CA VAL A 50 -4.09 4.60 21.74
C VAL A 50 -2.74 4.56 21.05
N GLY A 51 -2.17 5.72 20.77
CA GLY A 51 -0.77 5.85 20.37
C GLY A 51 0.13 5.48 21.56
N VAL A 52 1.03 4.51 21.35
CA VAL A 52 1.96 4.01 22.38
C VAL A 52 3.34 4.63 22.21
N GLN A 53 3.75 4.91 20.98
CA GLN A 53 4.99 5.58 20.65
C GLN A 53 4.75 6.50 19.47
N ASP A 54 5.10 7.78 19.65
CA ASP A 54 5.08 8.75 18.57
C ASP A 54 6.14 8.43 17.51
N GLY A 55 5.79 8.70 16.27
CA GLY A 55 6.63 8.46 15.12
C GLY A 55 6.33 9.49 14.04
N PRO A 56 7.14 9.56 12.98
CA PRO A 56 7.03 10.60 11.97
C PRO A 56 5.84 10.31 11.05
N LEU A 57 4.61 10.56 11.50
CA LEU A 57 3.42 10.41 10.68
C LEU A 57 3.25 11.65 9.79
N LYS A 58 2.95 11.41 8.51
CA LYS A 58 2.47 12.40 7.55
C LYS A 58 0.98 12.23 7.33
N GLU A 59 0.34 13.34 6.94
CA GLU A 59 -1.08 13.41 6.68
C GLU A 59 -1.35 13.68 5.20
N TYR A 60 -2.33 12.98 4.64
CA TYR A 60 -2.81 13.20 3.28
C TYR A 60 -4.34 13.31 3.28
N ARG A 61 -4.87 14.46 2.85
CA ARG A 61 -6.31 14.70 2.75
C ARG A 61 -6.86 14.16 1.44
N HIS A 62 -7.93 13.38 1.50
CA HIS A 62 -8.69 12.93 0.34
C HIS A 62 -10.18 12.91 0.69
N GLY A 63 -10.95 13.79 0.04
CA GLY A 63 -12.33 14.06 0.43
C GLY A 63 -12.41 14.60 1.86
N GLU A 64 -13.34 14.06 2.65
CA GLU A 64 -13.56 14.42 4.06
C GLU A 64 -12.65 13.65 5.04
N ASN A 65 -11.68 12.89 4.51
CA ASN A 65 -10.79 12.06 5.31
C ASN A 65 -9.33 12.56 5.25
N ILE A 66 -8.62 12.40 6.37
CA ILE A 66 -7.17 12.51 6.49
C ILE A 66 -6.60 11.11 6.68
N HIS A 67 -5.70 10.68 5.80
CA HIS A 67 -4.98 9.42 5.92
C HIS A 67 -3.62 9.68 6.54
N LYS A 68 -3.29 8.97 7.63
CA LYS A 68 -1.98 9.09 8.29
C LYS A 68 -1.09 7.89 7.98
N PHE A 69 0.15 8.15 7.58
CA PHE A 69 1.13 7.13 7.21
C PHE A 69 2.52 7.49 7.72
N CYS A 70 3.39 6.49 7.88
CA CYS A 70 4.75 6.72 8.34
C CYS A 70 5.62 7.36 7.24
N ALA A 71 6.22 8.51 7.52
CA ALA A 71 7.11 9.23 6.61
C ALA A 71 8.40 8.47 6.27
N THR A 72 8.79 7.51 7.11
CA THR A 72 10.02 6.71 6.92
C THR A 72 9.80 5.50 6.00
N CYS A 73 8.72 4.74 6.22
CA CYS A 73 8.51 3.46 5.56
C CYS A 73 7.25 3.38 4.69
N GLY A 74 6.42 4.42 4.66
CA GLY A 74 5.21 4.47 3.84
C GLY A 74 3.99 3.76 4.43
N THR A 75 4.15 2.92 5.46
CA THR A 75 3.03 2.17 6.04
C THR A 75 1.89 3.09 6.51
N SER A 76 0.71 2.90 5.93
CA SER A 76 -0.51 3.61 6.31
C SER A 76 -1.16 3.03 7.54
N ILE A 77 -1.56 3.90 8.47
CA ILE A 77 -1.93 3.53 9.84
C ILE A 77 -3.42 3.73 10.10
N VAL A 78 -3.92 4.95 9.95
CA VAL A 78 -5.31 5.32 10.28
C VAL A 78 -5.89 6.25 9.24
N SER A 79 -7.22 6.27 9.16
CA SER A 79 -7.97 7.38 8.59
C SER A 79 -8.68 8.17 9.68
N CYS A 80 -8.75 9.48 9.50
CA CYS A 80 -9.35 10.42 10.44
C CYS A 80 -10.34 11.34 9.72
N ASN A 81 -11.36 11.81 10.43
CA ASN A 81 -12.26 12.86 9.95
C ASN A 81 -11.45 14.13 9.77
N ALA A 82 -11.65 14.80 8.64
CA ALA A 82 -10.88 15.98 8.31
C ALA A 82 -11.42 17.27 8.95
N SER A 83 -12.60 17.20 9.57
CA SER A 83 -13.27 18.28 10.31
C SER A 83 -12.77 18.41 11.75
N ASP A 84 -12.56 17.29 12.44
CA ASP A 84 -12.26 17.24 13.88
C ASP A 84 -11.04 16.38 14.23
N GLY A 85 -10.43 15.70 13.24
CA GLY A 85 -9.27 14.84 13.43
C GLY A 85 -9.60 13.50 14.10
N GLU A 86 -10.87 13.16 14.31
CA GLU A 86 -11.28 11.93 14.99
C GLU A 86 -10.91 10.70 14.16
N ILE A 87 -10.37 9.66 14.80
CA ILE A 87 -10.02 8.41 14.12
C ILE A 87 -11.30 7.69 13.69
N ILE A 88 -11.43 7.46 12.38
CA ILE A 88 -12.55 6.74 11.78
C ILE A 88 -12.24 5.25 11.72
N SER A 89 -11.05 4.92 11.24
CA SER A 89 -10.64 3.53 11.01
C SER A 89 -9.14 3.34 11.09
N VAL A 90 -8.75 2.11 11.39
CA VAL A 90 -7.37 1.64 11.41
C VAL A 90 -7.15 0.70 10.23
N ASN A 91 -5.99 0.81 9.58
CA ASN A 91 -5.60 -0.12 8.53
C ASN A 91 -5.15 -1.42 9.20
N VAL A 92 -5.89 -2.51 9.01
CA VAL A 92 -5.59 -3.79 9.67
C VAL A 92 -4.26 -4.38 9.22
N ARG A 93 -3.74 -3.96 8.05
CA ARG A 93 -2.40 -4.32 7.60
C ARG A 93 -1.29 -3.80 8.52
N ALA A 94 -1.57 -2.77 9.32
CA ALA A 94 -0.63 -2.24 10.30
C ALA A 94 -0.64 -2.98 11.65
N LEU A 95 -1.61 -3.89 11.88
CA LEU A 95 -1.72 -4.67 13.10
C LEU A 95 -0.65 -5.77 13.13
N ALA A 96 -0.14 -6.07 14.33
CA ALA A 96 0.72 -7.21 14.55
C ALA A 96 -0.10 -8.51 14.54
N ASP A 97 0.54 -9.59 14.10
CA ASP A 97 0.01 -10.97 14.14
C ASP A 97 -1.34 -11.20 13.44
N ILE A 98 -1.71 -10.29 12.53
CA ILE A 98 -2.81 -10.46 11.60
C ILE A 98 -2.26 -10.89 10.24
N ASP A 99 -2.88 -11.91 9.65
CA ASP A 99 -2.74 -12.20 8.23
C ASP A 99 -3.86 -11.47 7.46
N PRO A 100 -3.57 -10.36 6.76
CA PRO A 100 -4.61 -9.60 6.09
C PRO A 100 -5.29 -10.38 4.96
N ASP A 101 -4.59 -11.36 4.38
CA ASP A 101 -5.10 -12.14 3.26
C ASP A 101 -6.06 -13.25 3.72
N SER A 102 -6.15 -13.54 5.03
CA SER A 102 -7.15 -14.45 5.60
C SER A 102 -8.46 -13.77 5.97
N LEU A 103 -8.55 -12.44 5.84
CA LEU A 103 -9.73 -11.66 6.23
C LEU A 103 -10.70 -11.56 5.06
N SER A 104 -12.00 -11.66 5.35
CA SER A 104 -13.01 -11.37 4.32
C SER A 104 -13.15 -9.86 4.13
N THR A 105 -13.28 -9.42 2.88
CA THR A 105 -13.35 -8.00 2.54
C THR A 105 -14.72 -7.61 2.01
N LYS A 106 -15.31 -6.54 2.55
CA LYS A 106 -16.51 -5.90 2.02
C LYS A 106 -16.14 -4.60 1.32
N LEU A 107 -16.53 -4.46 0.05
CA LEU A 107 -16.29 -3.22 -0.68
C LEU A 107 -17.26 -2.12 -0.20
N GLU A 108 -16.70 -0.99 0.19
CA GLU A 108 -17.43 0.21 0.61
C GLU A 108 -16.95 1.42 -0.21
N SER A 109 -17.91 2.20 -0.72
CA SER A 109 -17.59 3.46 -1.40
C SER A 109 -17.40 4.56 -0.36
N CYS A 110 -16.28 5.29 -0.44
CA CYS A 110 -16.05 6.47 0.41
C CYS A 110 -16.66 7.75 -0.18
N GLY A 111 -17.57 7.63 -1.17
CA GLY A 111 -18.29 8.77 -1.76
C GLY A 111 -17.46 9.66 -2.68
N VAL A 112 -16.19 9.33 -2.93
CA VAL A 112 -15.32 10.10 -3.82
C VAL A 112 -15.31 9.45 -5.21
N PRO A 113 -15.62 10.20 -6.29
CA PRO A 113 -15.79 9.64 -7.64
C PRO A 113 -14.48 9.18 -8.31
N ASP A 114 -13.32 9.37 -7.66
CA ASP A 114 -12.00 9.06 -8.22
C ASP A 114 -11.63 7.57 -8.16
N ALA A 115 -12.60 6.65 -8.09
CA ALA A 115 -12.30 5.29 -8.46
C ALA A 115 -11.86 5.32 -9.93
N PRO A 116 -10.69 4.75 -10.32
CA PRO A 116 -10.40 4.58 -11.73
C PRO A 116 -11.63 3.86 -12.30
N SER A 117 -12.29 4.46 -13.30
CA SER A 117 -13.39 3.77 -13.95
C SER A 117 -12.81 2.44 -14.39
N ASN A 118 -13.39 1.35 -13.90
CA ASN A 118 -13.22 0.01 -14.46
C ASN A 118 -13.84 -0.04 -15.87
N SER A 119 -13.66 1.02 -16.67
CA SER A 119 -13.77 0.98 -18.11
C SER A 119 -12.62 0.09 -18.58
N VAL A 120 -12.91 -1.20 -18.54
CA VAL A 120 -12.15 -2.30 -19.10
C VAL A 120 -11.59 -1.88 -20.44
N LYS A 121 -10.28 -1.68 -20.53
CA LYS A 121 -9.56 -1.80 -21.80
C LYS A 121 -8.81 -3.12 -21.74
N THR A 122 -9.42 -4.15 -22.32
CA THR A 122 -8.88 -5.51 -22.52
C THR A 122 -7.92 -5.61 -23.70
N SER A 123 -7.64 -4.52 -24.40
CA SER A 123 -6.71 -4.51 -25.52
C SER A 123 -5.27 -4.42 -25.03
N SER A 124 -4.38 -5.20 -25.63
CA SER A 124 -2.93 -5.00 -25.66
C SER A 124 -2.60 -3.51 -25.85
N GLN A 125 -2.40 -2.78 -24.75
CA GLN A 125 -1.92 -1.41 -24.81
C GLN A 125 -0.40 -1.49 -24.84
N ASP A 126 0.18 -1.00 -25.94
CA ASP A 126 1.63 -0.91 -26.12
C ASP A 126 2.28 -0.01 -25.05
N SER A 127 1.49 0.80 -24.35
CA SER A 127 1.94 1.64 -23.24
C SER A 127 0.83 1.85 -22.19
N LEU A 128 1.16 1.61 -20.92
CA LEU A 128 0.31 1.77 -19.76
C LEU A 128 0.81 2.93 -18.88
N HIS A 129 -0.01 3.94 -18.69
CA HIS A 129 0.32 5.05 -17.79
C HIS A 129 0.05 4.69 -16.34
N ALA A 130 0.95 5.10 -15.46
CA ALA A 130 0.85 4.85 -14.03
C ALA A 130 1.30 6.07 -13.23
N ASN A 131 0.70 6.23 -12.06
CA ASN A 131 1.07 7.30 -11.12
C ASN A 131 0.74 6.93 -9.68
N CYS A 132 1.41 7.58 -8.73
CA CYS A 132 0.91 7.64 -7.36
C CYS A 132 -0.42 8.42 -7.33
N HIS A 133 -1.18 8.28 -6.25
CA HIS A 133 -2.52 8.89 -6.15
C HIS A 133 -2.53 10.41 -6.42
N CYS A 134 -1.57 11.16 -5.86
CA CYS A 134 -1.49 12.62 -6.04
C CYS A 134 -0.80 13.07 -7.34
N GLY A 135 -0.31 12.14 -8.17
CA GLY A 135 0.35 12.47 -9.44
C GLY A 135 1.83 12.91 -9.35
N ALA A 136 2.36 13.16 -8.16
CA ALA A 136 3.76 13.60 -7.94
C ALA A 136 4.85 12.58 -8.36
N ILE A 137 4.43 11.34 -8.65
CA ILE A 137 5.25 10.30 -9.25
C ILE A 137 4.43 9.72 -10.39
N SER A 138 5.01 9.68 -11.59
CA SER A 138 4.38 9.16 -12.79
C SER A 138 5.38 8.46 -13.71
N TYR A 139 4.92 7.42 -14.38
CA TYR A 139 5.73 6.60 -15.29
C TYR A 139 4.83 5.93 -16.35
N THR A 140 5.44 5.53 -17.46
CA THR A 140 4.82 4.69 -18.48
C THR A 140 5.52 3.33 -18.50
N LEU A 141 4.73 2.26 -18.54
CA LEU A 141 5.17 0.91 -18.79
C LEU A 141 4.85 0.54 -20.24
N HIS A 142 5.84 0.16 -21.04
CA HIS A 142 5.73 -0.16 -22.48
C HIS A 142 5.49 -1.65 -22.76
N SER A 143 4.97 -2.37 -21.77
CA SER A 143 4.61 -3.78 -21.88
C SER A 143 3.37 -4.09 -21.05
N THR A 144 2.63 -5.13 -21.44
CA THR A 144 1.44 -5.56 -20.69
C THR A 144 1.84 -6.58 -19.61
N PRO A 145 1.51 -6.37 -18.32
CA PRO A 145 1.74 -7.36 -17.28
C PRO A 145 0.98 -8.67 -17.56
N GLU A 146 1.70 -9.80 -17.60
CA GLU A 146 1.10 -11.13 -17.80
C GLU A 146 0.80 -11.86 -16.47
N SER A 147 1.39 -11.40 -15.37
CA SER A 147 1.18 -11.96 -14.05
C SER A 147 1.42 -10.90 -12.98
N THR A 148 0.80 -11.09 -11.82
CA THR A 148 1.12 -10.31 -10.63
C THR A 148 1.90 -11.18 -9.64
N LYS A 149 2.56 -10.55 -8.68
CA LYS A 149 3.22 -11.22 -7.57
C LYS A 149 2.77 -10.60 -6.26
N SER A 150 2.22 -11.45 -5.40
CA SER A 150 1.94 -11.11 -4.00
C SER A 150 3.09 -11.64 -3.13
N CYS A 151 3.62 -10.80 -2.24
CA CYS A 151 4.69 -11.17 -1.32
C CYS A 151 4.24 -10.98 0.12
N ASN A 152 4.43 -12.00 0.96
CA ASN A 152 4.02 -11.94 2.35
C ASN A 152 5.09 -11.38 3.32
N CYS A 153 6.22 -10.84 2.82
CA CYS A 153 7.22 -10.24 3.71
C CYS A 153 6.63 -9.04 4.46
N SER A 154 7.29 -8.64 5.55
CA SER A 154 6.76 -7.64 6.49
C SER A 154 6.38 -6.32 5.84
N ILE A 155 7.12 -5.81 4.85
CA ILE A 155 6.75 -4.56 4.15
C ILE A 155 5.61 -4.79 3.16
N CYS A 156 5.70 -5.83 2.32
CA CYS A 156 4.74 -6.06 1.25
C CYS A 156 3.35 -6.41 1.79
N ALA A 157 3.28 -7.16 2.89
CA ALA A 157 2.02 -7.46 3.56
C ALA A 157 1.35 -6.20 4.15
N ARG A 158 2.16 -5.28 4.71
CA ARG A 158 1.70 -4.01 5.28
C ARG A 158 1.17 -3.04 4.22
N ASP A 159 1.82 -3.00 3.06
CA ASP A 159 1.46 -2.07 1.99
C ASP A 159 0.49 -2.68 0.96
N GLY A 160 0.25 -4.00 1.02
CA GLY A 160 -0.71 -4.72 0.16
C GLY A 160 -0.41 -4.63 -1.35
N VAL A 161 0.86 -4.38 -1.68
CA VAL A 161 1.37 -4.21 -3.04
C VAL A 161 1.24 -5.50 -3.86
N LEU A 162 0.86 -5.33 -5.13
CA LEU A 162 0.91 -6.39 -6.13
C LEU A 162 1.94 -5.98 -7.19
N TRP A 163 2.98 -6.78 -7.35
CA TRP A 163 4.11 -6.44 -8.23
C TRP A 163 3.96 -7.05 -9.61
N THR A 164 4.36 -6.30 -10.64
CA THR A 164 4.81 -6.84 -11.94
C THR A 164 6.29 -6.52 -12.11
N TYR A 165 7.04 -7.34 -12.87
CA TYR A 165 8.49 -7.21 -13.02
C TYR A 165 8.93 -7.09 -14.49
N PRO A 166 8.63 -5.96 -15.15
CA PRO A 166 9.13 -5.70 -16.49
C PRO A 166 10.66 -5.45 -16.50
N PRO A 167 11.31 -5.58 -17.66
CA PRO A 167 12.62 -5.00 -17.91
C PRO A 167 12.63 -3.50 -17.58
N ILE A 168 13.73 -2.97 -17.05
CA ILE A 168 13.86 -1.53 -16.80
C ILE A 168 13.74 -0.72 -18.09
N THR A 169 14.14 -1.29 -19.23
CA THR A 169 14.02 -0.68 -20.56
C THR A 169 12.58 -0.42 -20.98
N ASP A 170 11.61 -1.12 -20.38
CA ASP A 170 10.19 -0.96 -20.68
C ASP A 170 9.56 0.13 -19.80
N VAL A 171 10.32 0.78 -18.92
CA VAL A 171 9.79 1.78 -17.98
C VAL A 171 10.37 3.15 -18.27
N THR A 172 9.51 4.10 -18.64
CA THR A 172 9.88 5.51 -18.74
C THR A 172 9.33 6.26 -17.54
N VAL A 173 10.21 6.80 -16.69
CA VAL A 173 9.82 7.60 -15.53
C VAL A 173 9.73 9.07 -15.94
N HIS A 174 8.57 9.69 -15.68
CA HIS A 174 8.31 11.09 -16.06
C HIS A 174 8.50 12.05 -14.87
N SER A 175 8.11 11.64 -13.66
CA SER A 175 8.25 12.45 -12.45
C SER A 175 8.56 11.60 -11.22
N GLN A 176 9.39 12.14 -10.32
CA GLN A 176 9.81 11.53 -9.05
C GLN A 176 9.84 12.56 -7.89
N GLU A 177 9.15 13.70 -8.02
CA GLU A 177 9.31 14.88 -7.16
C GLU A 177 9.11 14.62 -5.66
N SER A 178 8.30 13.62 -5.32
CA SER A 178 8.01 13.24 -3.93
C SER A 178 8.35 11.78 -3.65
N LEU A 179 9.30 11.20 -4.38
CA LEU A 179 9.75 9.84 -4.11
C LEU A 179 10.51 9.77 -2.78
N VAL A 180 10.12 8.83 -1.93
CA VAL A 180 10.88 8.41 -0.76
C VAL A 180 11.32 6.96 -0.99
N GLU A 181 12.60 6.69 -0.73
CA GLU A 181 13.19 5.36 -0.84
C GLU A 181 13.41 4.77 0.55
N TYR A 182 12.98 3.52 0.73
CA TYR A 182 13.10 2.78 1.98
C TYR A 182 13.74 1.42 1.74
N MET A 183 14.71 1.08 2.59
CA MET A 183 15.42 -0.20 2.59
C MET A 183 15.47 -0.75 4.01
N PHE A 184 15.40 -2.07 4.14
CA PHE A 184 15.48 -2.76 5.42
C PHE A 184 16.16 -4.12 5.27
N GLY A 185 16.42 -4.78 6.40
CA GLY A 185 17.06 -6.09 6.43
C GLY A 185 18.44 -6.07 5.75
N ASN A 186 18.62 -6.91 4.72
CA ASN A 186 19.89 -6.99 3.98
C ASN A 186 20.14 -5.82 3.01
N LYS A 187 19.21 -4.86 2.89
CA LYS A 187 19.33 -3.67 2.04
C LYS A 187 19.63 -3.98 0.58
N LEU A 188 19.02 -5.03 0.03
CA LEU A 188 19.17 -5.43 -1.38
C LEU A 188 18.03 -4.98 -2.30
N ILE A 189 16.94 -4.47 -1.72
CA ILE A 189 15.76 -4.00 -2.44
C ILE A 189 15.42 -2.61 -1.93
N VAL A 190 15.35 -1.65 -2.86
CA VAL A 190 14.90 -0.28 -2.60
C VAL A 190 13.41 -0.21 -2.86
N HIS A 191 12.59 0.05 -1.84
CA HIS A 191 11.16 0.26 -1.99
C HIS A 191 10.87 1.75 -2.14
N GLY A 192 10.26 2.14 -3.26
CA GLY A 192 9.90 3.52 -3.57
C GLY A 192 8.42 3.80 -3.31
N PHE A 193 8.12 4.84 -2.54
CA PHE A 193 6.76 5.30 -2.29
C PHE A 193 6.63 6.82 -2.38
N CYS A 194 5.40 7.30 -2.55
CA CYS A 194 5.13 8.72 -2.56
C CYS A 194 5.10 9.30 -1.14
N GLY A 195 6.00 10.23 -0.84
CA GLY A 195 6.07 10.96 0.42
C GLY A 195 4.93 11.96 0.66
N VAL A 196 3.95 12.04 -0.25
CA VAL A 196 2.73 12.84 -0.13
C VAL A 196 1.50 11.95 0.13
N CYS A 197 1.27 10.92 -0.70
CA CYS A 197 0.05 10.10 -0.65
C CYS A 197 0.27 8.62 -0.28
N SER A 198 1.47 8.27 0.22
CA SER A 198 1.92 6.94 0.63
C SER A 198 1.96 5.84 -0.43
N VAL A 199 1.45 6.06 -1.65
CA VAL A 199 1.40 5.01 -2.67
C VAL A 199 2.80 4.49 -2.98
N HIS A 200 3.02 3.21 -2.70
CA HIS A 200 4.20 2.46 -3.13
C HIS A 200 4.11 2.24 -4.65
N VAL A 201 5.11 2.73 -5.37
CA VAL A 201 5.11 2.79 -6.85
C VAL A 201 5.99 1.72 -7.47
N TRP A 202 7.18 1.49 -6.89
CA TRP A 202 8.14 0.53 -7.42
C TRP A 202 9.06 -0.06 -6.37
N GLU A 203 9.75 -1.13 -6.75
CA GLU A 203 10.94 -1.64 -6.07
C GLU A 203 12.09 -1.85 -7.06
N LYS A 204 13.32 -1.55 -6.64
CA LYS A 204 14.54 -1.75 -7.43
C LYS A 204 15.47 -2.74 -6.74
N PHE A 205 16.03 -3.68 -7.50
CA PHE A 205 17.00 -4.64 -7.00
C PHE A 205 18.42 -4.09 -7.14
N LEU A 206 19.20 -4.12 -6.07
CA LEU A 206 20.61 -3.66 -6.08
C LEU A 206 21.59 -4.75 -6.54
N LYS A 207 21.15 -6.01 -6.54
CA LYS A 207 21.98 -7.11 -7.01
C LYS A 207 22.13 -7.07 -8.55
N PRO A 208 23.35 -7.09 -9.10
CA PRO A 208 23.57 -6.99 -10.54
C PRO A 208 22.76 -8.00 -11.36
N GLU A 209 22.62 -9.24 -10.87
CA GLU A 209 21.87 -10.28 -11.58
C GLU A 209 20.36 -10.02 -11.68
N LYS A 210 19.82 -9.05 -10.94
CA LYS A 210 18.40 -8.64 -10.97
C LYS A 210 18.18 -7.17 -11.33
N ALA A 211 19.26 -6.40 -11.45
CA ALA A 211 19.24 -4.97 -11.71
C ALA A 211 18.71 -4.61 -13.12
N HIS A 212 18.45 -5.60 -13.98
CA HIS A 212 17.81 -5.40 -15.29
C HIS A 212 16.27 -5.40 -15.23
N THR A 213 15.68 -5.64 -14.05
CA THR A 213 14.23 -5.58 -13.80
C THR A 213 13.90 -4.62 -12.67
N MET A 214 12.67 -4.09 -12.67
CA MET A 214 12.12 -3.38 -11.52
C MET A 214 10.71 -3.87 -11.21
N GLY A 215 10.35 -3.91 -9.94
CA GLY A 215 8.97 -4.17 -9.54
C GLY A 215 8.13 -2.91 -9.71
N LEU A 216 6.96 -3.00 -10.33
CA LEU A 216 5.96 -1.92 -10.41
C LEU A 216 4.68 -2.35 -9.71
N ASN A 217 4.09 -1.46 -8.90
CA ASN A 217 2.80 -1.74 -8.27
C ASN A 217 1.71 -1.68 -9.34
N VAL A 218 1.08 -2.82 -9.66
CA VAL A 218 0.03 -2.87 -10.70
C VAL A 218 -1.19 -2.05 -10.33
N ARG A 219 -1.42 -1.81 -9.03
CA ARG A 219 -2.50 -0.95 -8.54
C ARG A 219 -2.29 0.51 -8.92
N ALA A 220 -1.05 0.91 -9.20
CA ALA A 220 -0.70 2.25 -9.65
C ALA A 220 -0.87 2.45 -11.17
N ILE A 221 -1.19 1.40 -11.93
CA ILE A 221 -1.42 1.48 -13.38
C ILE A 221 -2.87 1.90 -13.64
N ASN A 222 -3.06 2.95 -14.43
CA ASN A 222 -4.36 3.55 -14.67
C ASN A 222 -5.22 2.68 -15.58
N GLY A 223 -6.44 2.36 -15.14
CA GLY A 223 -7.41 1.61 -15.94
C GLY A 223 -7.03 0.16 -16.26
N PHE A 224 -5.97 -0.36 -15.65
CA PHE A 224 -5.50 -1.72 -15.89
C PHE A 224 -6.24 -2.72 -15.00
N ASN A 225 -6.98 -3.65 -15.61
CA ASN A 225 -7.63 -4.74 -14.89
C ASN A 225 -6.64 -5.89 -14.68
N PHE A 226 -6.06 -5.98 -13.48
CA PHE A 226 -5.18 -7.09 -13.09
C PHE A 226 -5.92 -8.22 -12.36
N ALA A 227 -7.24 -8.16 -12.18
CA ALA A 227 -7.98 -9.12 -11.36
C ALA A 227 -7.96 -10.54 -11.93
N GLU A 228 -7.88 -10.67 -13.26
CA GLU A 228 -7.84 -11.96 -13.97
C GLU A 228 -6.42 -12.47 -14.20
N LEU A 229 -5.39 -11.69 -13.85
CA LEU A 229 -4.01 -12.13 -14.03
C LEU A 229 -3.63 -13.21 -13.01
N PRO A 230 -2.88 -14.24 -13.43
CA PRO A 230 -2.35 -15.21 -12.49
C PRO A 230 -1.46 -14.52 -11.45
N THR A 231 -1.77 -14.74 -10.17
CA THR A 231 -1.01 -14.19 -9.04
C THR A 231 -0.02 -15.22 -8.52
N LYS A 232 1.28 -14.93 -8.63
CA LYS A 232 2.36 -15.74 -8.06
C LYS A 232 2.57 -15.35 -6.60
N VAL A 233 2.35 -16.29 -5.67
CA VAL A 233 2.60 -16.07 -4.25
C VAL A 233 4.08 -16.29 -3.93
N HIS A 234 4.70 -15.32 -3.27
CA HIS A 234 6.07 -15.38 -2.81
C HIS A 234 6.15 -15.37 -1.29
N ASN A 235 6.76 -16.41 -0.73
CA ASN A 235 7.04 -16.48 0.71
C ASN A 235 8.29 -15.65 1.06
N GLY A 236 8.11 -14.35 1.17
CA GLY A 236 9.16 -13.42 1.59
C GLY A 236 9.50 -13.52 3.08
N LYS A 237 8.56 -13.95 3.95
CA LYS A 237 8.83 -14.20 5.38
C LYS A 237 9.94 -15.24 5.59
N ALA A 238 10.02 -16.25 4.72
CA ALA A 238 11.08 -17.26 4.79
C ALA A 238 12.48 -16.71 4.46
N ARG A 239 12.57 -15.55 3.77
CA ARG A 239 13.84 -14.95 3.34
C ARG A 239 14.29 -13.78 4.21
N MET A 240 13.35 -13.12 4.87
CA MET A 240 13.60 -12.01 5.77
C MET A 240 12.69 -12.17 6.98
N PRO A 241 13.23 -12.35 8.21
CA PRO A 241 12.39 -12.36 9.41
C PRO A 241 11.59 -11.05 9.50
N GLN A 242 10.52 -11.05 10.29
CA GLN A 242 9.82 -9.80 10.62
C GLN A 242 10.84 -8.74 11.00
N TYR A 243 10.63 -7.51 10.50
CA TYR A 243 11.50 -6.40 10.85
C TYR A 243 11.42 -6.23 12.36
N GLN A 244 12.46 -6.66 13.07
CA GLN A 244 12.53 -6.54 14.52
C GLN A 244 12.71 -5.05 14.83
N SER A 245 11.76 -4.51 15.60
CA SER A 245 11.67 -3.11 16.01
C SER A 245 11.37 -3.00 17.50
#